data_AF-A0A0J0XNP6-F1
#
_entry.id   AF-A0A0J0XNP6-F1
#
_cell.length_a   1.000
_cell.length_b   1.000
_cell.length_c   1.000
_cell.angle_alpha   90.00
_cell.angle_beta   90.00
_cell.angle_gamma   90.00
#
_symmetry.space_group_name_H-M   'P 1'
#
loop_
_entity.id
_entity.type
_entity.pdbx_description
1 polymer ?
#
loop_
_entity_poly.entity_id
_entity_poly.type
_entity_poly.pdbx_seq_one_letter_code
_entity_poly.pdbx_strand_id
1 'polypeptide(L)'
;MPADVAQDALTSAAGARGAGGKVLGDLYKSTGNEAVDALAFLHMLERLKLEKRAGWVREGVKKPESVSDHMCRMAIMAMMVPSTAERPLDIPRCVMMALVHDLAEAYVGDFTPLENVPGHVKAELEAKAIDSFLDEMLSGDGNAQARARFRALWEEYEARETPESKLVKDLDRLELALQGVEYERSQGIDTLHPFFGSSIPHLEHPSIRKWGEALMEERKALWEERGRGEEEQRELRGARVGAATDAKKRASGK
;
A
#
# COMPACT_ATOMS: atom_id res chain seq x y z
N MET A 1 12.68 -3.55 39.15
CA MET A 1 11.31 -3.33 38.66
C MET A 1 11.24 -1.87 38.22
N PRO A 2 11.20 -1.65 36.90
CA PRO A 2 10.01 -0.99 36.36
C PRO A 2 9.54 -1.65 35.07
N ALA A 3 8.30 -2.12 35.08
CA ALA A 3 7.58 -2.67 33.93
C ALA A 3 6.42 -1.73 33.52
N ASP A 4 6.54 -0.44 33.82
CA ASP A 4 5.37 0.46 33.90
C ASP A 4 5.50 1.75 33.09
N VAL A 5 6.22 1.71 31.96
CA VAL A 5 6.28 2.83 31.00
C VAL A 5 5.61 2.48 29.67
N ALA A 6 5.27 1.21 29.44
CA ALA A 6 4.66 0.76 28.19
C ALA A 6 3.12 0.71 28.21
N GLN A 7 2.49 0.92 29.36
CA GLN A 7 1.04 0.74 29.54
C GLN A 7 0.23 2.06 29.57
N ASP A 8 0.90 3.21 29.59
CA ASP A 8 0.28 4.52 29.76
C ASP A 8 0.07 5.32 28.45
N ALA A 9 0.28 4.70 27.29
CA ALA A 9 0.06 5.34 25.97
C ALA A 9 -1.34 5.10 25.37
N LEU A 10 -2.25 4.43 26.08
CA LEU A 10 -3.40 3.76 25.44
C LEU A 10 -4.80 4.19 25.92
N THR A 11 -4.95 5.31 26.63
CA THR A 11 -6.28 5.73 27.15
C THR A 11 -6.67 7.19 26.95
N SER A 12 -6.15 7.86 25.91
CA SER A 12 -6.81 9.08 25.41
C SER A 12 -6.57 9.25 23.92
N ALA A 13 -7.63 9.52 23.14
CA ALA A 13 -7.54 9.90 21.74
C ALA A 13 -6.72 11.20 21.53
N ALA A 14 -6.39 11.93 22.59
CA ALA A 14 -5.46 13.05 22.55
C ALA A 14 -4.01 12.53 22.53
N GLY A 15 -3.38 12.51 21.36
CA GLY A 15 -1.92 12.33 21.22
C GLY A 15 -1.45 11.24 20.27
N ALA A 16 -2.36 10.46 19.66
CA ALA A 16 -1.98 9.51 18.62
C ALA A 16 -1.40 10.26 17.40
N ARG A 17 -0.30 9.73 16.85
CA ARG A 17 0.38 10.29 15.68
C ARG A 17 0.23 9.38 14.47
N GLY A 18 -0.21 9.98 13.37
CA GLY A 18 -0.18 9.38 12.05
C GLY A 18 1.19 9.51 11.40
N ALA A 19 1.25 9.15 10.12
CA ALA A 19 2.42 9.28 9.30
C ALA A 19 2.97 10.71 9.29
N GLY A 20 4.29 10.83 9.23
CA GLY A 20 5.01 12.09 9.34
C GLY A 20 4.90 12.76 10.72
N GLY A 21 4.44 12.04 11.75
CA GLY A 21 4.23 12.57 13.09
C GLY A 21 3.03 13.50 13.23
N LYS A 22 2.13 13.51 12.23
CA LYS A 22 0.89 14.30 12.21
C LYS A 22 0.03 13.94 13.41
N VAL A 23 -0.40 14.95 14.18
CA VAL A 23 -1.37 14.74 15.26
C VAL A 23 -2.71 14.34 14.63
N LEU A 24 -3.21 13.17 15.01
CA LEU A 24 -4.51 12.71 14.57
C LEU A 24 -5.60 13.48 15.32
N GLY A 25 -6.61 13.94 14.60
CA GLY A 25 -7.75 14.62 15.19
C GLY A 25 -8.67 13.65 15.91
N ASP A 26 -9.85 14.13 16.30
CA ASP A 26 -10.89 13.22 16.77
C ASP A 26 -11.48 12.43 15.59
N LEU A 27 -11.83 11.18 15.84
CA LEU A 27 -12.58 10.37 14.87
C LEU A 27 -14.00 10.93 14.70
N TYR A 28 -14.54 10.74 13.50
CA TYR A 28 -15.90 11.16 13.19
C TYR A 28 -16.92 10.41 14.05
N LYS A 29 -18.00 11.09 14.42
CA LYS A 29 -19.14 10.51 15.12
C LYS A 29 -20.38 10.71 14.26
N SER A 30 -21.13 9.65 14.04
CA SER A 30 -22.35 9.66 13.25
C SER A 30 -23.33 10.72 13.77
N THR A 31 -23.94 11.44 12.83
CA THR A 31 -25.01 12.40 13.12
C THR A 31 -26.37 11.74 13.26
N GLY A 32 -26.47 10.44 12.92
CA GLY A 32 -27.73 9.71 12.76
C GLY A 32 -28.47 10.05 11.45
N ASN A 33 -27.90 10.92 10.61
CA ASN A 33 -28.43 11.24 9.29
C ASN A 33 -27.57 10.58 8.21
N GLU A 34 -28.12 9.54 7.59
CA GLU A 34 -27.41 8.71 6.61
C GLU A 34 -26.75 9.52 5.48
N ALA A 35 -27.45 10.53 4.94
CA ALA A 35 -26.92 11.32 3.83
C ALA A 35 -25.76 12.24 4.27
N VAL A 36 -25.84 12.81 5.47
CA VAL A 36 -24.78 13.66 6.03
C VAL A 36 -23.55 12.83 6.35
N ASP A 37 -23.75 11.67 6.97
CA ASP A 37 -22.66 10.76 7.34
C ASP A 37 -21.97 10.18 6.08
N ALA A 38 -22.75 9.78 5.07
CA ALA A 38 -22.18 9.32 3.79
C ALA A 38 -21.41 10.43 3.08
N LEU A 39 -21.89 11.68 3.14
CA LEU A 39 -21.16 12.83 2.59
C LEU A 39 -19.83 13.07 3.33
N ALA A 40 -19.79 12.85 4.66
CA ALA A 40 -18.54 12.90 5.41
C ALA A 40 -17.54 11.82 4.96
N PHE A 41 -18.01 10.61 4.64
CA PHE A 41 -17.18 9.58 4.02
C PHE A 41 -16.61 10.04 2.67
N LEU A 42 -17.44 10.63 1.80
CA LEU A 42 -16.97 11.13 0.50
C LEU A 42 -15.95 12.27 0.63
N HIS A 43 -16.11 13.16 1.61
CA HIS A 43 -15.09 14.17 1.93
C HIS A 43 -13.82 13.54 2.49
N MET A 44 -13.93 12.46 3.28
CA MET A 44 -12.76 11.72 3.75
C MET A 44 -11.95 11.13 2.58
N LEU A 45 -12.61 10.62 1.54
CA LEU A 45 -11.95 10.10 0.33
C LEU A 45 -11.12 11.16 -0.42
N GLU A 46 -11.49 12.44 -0.36
CA GLU A 46 -10.69 13.51 -0.96
C GLU A 46 -9.27 13.54 -0.39
N ARG A 47 -9.10 13.17 0.88
CA ARG A 47 -7.79 13.21 1.54
C ARG A 47 -6.78 12.29 0.85
N LEU A 48 -7.20 11.18 0.25
CA LEU A 48 -6.33 10.31 -0.55
C LEU A 48 -5.77 10.99 -1.82
N LYS A 49 -6.45 12.02 -2.33
CA LYS A 49 -5.98 12.84 -3.46
C LYS A 49 -4.89 13.83 -3.04
N LEU A 50 -4.95 14.24 -1.77
CA LEU A 50 -4.04 15.23 -1.18
C LEU A 50 -2.82 14.56 -0.53
N GLU A 51 -3.01 13.38 0.06
CA GLU A 51 -1.96 12.60 0.69
C GLU A 51 -0.97 12.13 -0.37
N LYS A 52 0.26 12.65 -0.30
CA LYS A 52 1.34 12.29 -1.21
C LYS A 52 2.09 11.09 -0.65
N ARG A 53 2.39 10.12 -1.52
CA ARG A 53 3.12 8.91 -1.13
C ARG A 53 4.45 9.31 -0.47
N ALA A 54 4.55 9.03 0.83
CA ALA A 54 5.54 9.59 1.72
C ALA A 54 6.95 9.10 1.41
N GLY A 55 7.08 7.89 0.83
CA GLY A 55 8.34 7.38 0.31
C GLY A 55 8.95 8.32 -0.73
N TRP A 56 8.16 8.77 -1.72
CA TRP A 56 8.63 9.68 -2.77
C TRP A 56 8.95 11.08 -2.24
N VAL A 57 8.14 11.59 -1.31
CA VAL A 57 8.36 12.90 -0.68
C VAL A 57 9.73 12.93 0.01
N ARG A 58 10.10 11.86 0.72
CA ARG A 58 11.37 11.76 1.46
C ARG A 58 12.59 11.73 0.55
N GLU A 59 12.47 11.08 -0.60
CA GLU A 59 13.52 11.04 -1.62
C GLU A 59 13.60 12.31 -2.47
N GLY A 60 12.80 13.33 -2.13
CA GLY A 60 12.83 14.62 -2.83
C GLY A 60 12.27 14.56 -4.24
N VAL A 61 11.44 13.55 -4.56
CA VAL A 61 10.71 13.49 -5.83
C VAL A 61 9.85 14.75 -5.97
N LYS A 62 9.95 15.43 -7.12
CA LYS A 62 9.14 16.61 -7.42
C LYS A 62 7.75 16.17 -7.85
N LYS A 63 6.71 16.79 -7.28
CA LYS A 63 5.30 16.49 -7.56
C LYS A 63 5.00 14.98 -7.49
N PRO A 64 5.25 14.35 -6.33
CA PRO A 64 4.95 12.93 -6.17
C PRO A 64 3.45 12.66 -6.34
N GLU A 65 3.14 11.45 -6.79
CA GLU A 65 1.79 10.92 -6.90
C GLU A 65 1.07 10.96 -5.54
N SER A 66 -0.27 11.00 -5.56
CA SER A 66 -1.06 10.76 -4.36
C SER A 66 -1.36 9.28 -4.14
N VAL A 67 -1.83 8.93 -2.94
CA VAL A 67 -2.29 7.56 -2.63
C VAL A 67 -3.41 7.13 -3.60
N SER A 68 -4.32 8.05 -3.96
CA SER A 68 -5.35 7.74 -4.96
C SER A 68 -4.82 7.46 -6.36
N ASP A 69 -3.71 8.09 -6.78
CA ASP A 69 -3.09 7.84 -8.09
C ASP A 69 -2.54 6.40 -8.13
N HIS A 70 -1.82 6.00 -7.08
CA HIS A 70 -1.31 4.65 -6.85
C HIS A 70 -2.43 3.59 -6.93
N MET A 71 -3.48 3.76 -6.11
CA MET A 71 -4.62 2.84 -6.07
C MET A 71 -5.35 2.75 -7.43
N CYS A 72 -5.45 3.87 -8.15
CA CYS A 72 -6.09 3.91 -9.46
C CYS A 72 -5.29 3.09 -10.49
N ARG A 73 -3.96 3.25 -10.53
CA ARG A 73 -3.12 2.48 -11.46
C ARG A 73 -3.13 1.00 -11.11
N MET A 74 -3.08 0.64 -9.84
CA MET A 74 -3.22 -0.75 -9.40
C MET A 74 -4.54 -1.38 -9.85
N ALA A 75 -5.66 -0.67 -9.74
CA ALA A 75 -6.95 -1.15 -10.19
C ALA A 75 -6.96 -1.44 -11.70
N ILE A 76 -6.29 -0.61 -12.50
CA ILE A 76 -6.10 -0.85 -13.94
C ILE A 76 -5.22 -2.07 -14.19
N MET A 77 -4.11 -2.19 -13.47
CA MET A 77 -3.21 -3.34 -13.58
C MET A 77 -3.92 -4.65 -13.24
N ALA A 78 -4.82 -4.66 -12.23
CA ALA A 78 -5.61 -5.84 -11.87
C ALA A 78 -6.46 -6.36 -13.03
N MET A 79 -7.06 -5.45 -13.83
CA MET A 79 -7.85 -5.82 -15.01
C MET A 79 -7.03 -6.47 -16.12
N MET A 80 -5.72 -6.25 -16.15
CA MET A 80 -4.81 -6.80 -17.17
C MET A 80 -4.33 -8.22 -16.83
N VAL A 81 -4.50 -8.67 -15.58
CA VAL A 81 -4.01 -9.99 -15.16
C VAL A 81 -4.98 -11.07 -15.66
N PRO A 82 -4.49 -12.07 -16.40
CA PRO A 82 -5.35 -13.14 -16.88
C PRO A 82 -5.80 -14.05 -15.73
N SER A 83 -7.08 -14.37 -15.70
CA SER A 83 -7.65 -15.45 -14.87
C SER A 83 -7.64 -16.74 -15.70
N THR A 84 -6.96 -17.79 -15.22
CA THR A 84 -6.82 -19.08 -15.93
C THR A 84 -7.47 -20.21 -15.15
N ALA A 85 -7.66 -21.38 -15.79
CA ALA A 85 -8.25 -22.54 -15.12
C ALA A 85 -7.38 -23.05 -13.94
N GLU A 86 -6.07 -22.93 -14.06
CA GLU A 86 -5.09 -23.36 -13.04
C GLU A 86 -4.93 -22.32 -11.92
N ARG A 87 -5.31 -21.07 -12.19
CA ARG A 87 -5.24 -19.96 -11.25
C ARG A 87 -6.45 -19.04 -11.45
N PRO A 88 -7.63 -19.50 -11.02
CA PRO A 88 -8.84 -18.69 -11.11
C PRO A 88 -8.69 -17.49 -10.18
N LEU A 89 -9.09 -16.33 -10.69
CA LEU A 89 -9.10 -15.05 -9.99
C LEU A 89 -10.45 -14.38 -10.24
N ASP A 90 -11.03 -13.84 -9.17
CA ASP A 90 -12.10 -12.85 -9.27
C ASP A 90 -11.48 -11.47 -9.53
N ILE A 91 -11.38 -11.10 -10.81
CA ILE A 91 -10.80 -9.83 -11.25
C ILE A 91 -11.59 -8.62 -10.72
N PRO A 92 -12.94 -8.57 -10.79
CA PRO A 92 -13.72 -7.52 -10.13
C PRO A 92 -13.38 -7.35 -8.64
N ARG A 93 -13.20 -8.45 -7.90
CA ARG A 93 -12.77 -8.40 -6.50
C ARG A 93 -11.38 -7.80 -6.34
N CYS A 94 -10.41 -8.18 -7.16
CA CYS A 94 -9.07 -7.60 -7.16
C CYS A 94 -9.09 -6.08 -7.42
N VAL A 95 -9.90 -5.62 -8.39
CA VAL A 95 -10.08 -4.20 -8.71
C VAL A 95 -10.65 -3.44 -7.52
N MET A 96 -11.73 -3.96 -6.91
CA MET A 96 -12.33 -3.34 -5.73
C MET A 96 -11.36 -3.33 -4.54
N MET A 97 -10.59 -4.40 -4.32
CA MET A 97 -9.62 -4.47 -3.24
C MET A 97 -8.47 -3.46 -3.43
N ALA A 98 -7.95 -3.31 -4.65
CA ALA A 98 -6.94 -2.29 -4.96
C ALA A 98 -7.44 -0.87 -4.62
N LEU A 99 -8.72 -0.58 -4.84
CA LEU A 99 -9.37 0.69 -4.51
C LEU A 99 -9.71 0.87 -3.02
N VAL A 100 -9.45 -0.12 -2.17
CA VAL A 100 -9.83 -0.09 -0.75
C VAL A 100 -8.64 -0.29 0.18
N HIS A 101 -7.58 -0.97 -0.26
CA HIS A 101 -6.51 -1.42 0.64
C HIS A 101 -5.85 -0.29 1.45
N ASP A 102 -5.53 0.83 0.81
CA ASP A 102 -4.93 2.01 1.46
C ASP A 102 -5.98 3.06 1.90
N LEU A 103 -7.25 2.70 2.02
CA LEU A 103 -8.32 3.63 2.41
C LEU A 103 -8.03 4.31 3.75
N ALA A 104 -7.45 3.57 4.71
CA ALA A 104 -7.10 4.07 6.03
C ALA A 104 -6.14 5.28 5.99
N GLU A 105 -5.29 5.37 4.95
CA GLU A 105 -4.30 6.44 4.79
C GLU A 105 -4.96 7.82 4.62
N ALA A 106 -6.24 7.87 4.26
CA ALA A 106 -7.03 9.11 4.27
C ALA A 106 -7.02 9.80 5.65
N TYR A 107 -6.88 9.02 6.72
CA TYR A 107 -6.79 9.51 8.08
C TYR A 107 -5.39 9.41 8.67
N VAL A 108 -4.81 8.20 8.65
CA VAL A 108 -3.52 7.93 9.31
C VAL A 108 -2.31 8.46 8.53
N GLY A 109 -2.47 8.73 7.23
CA GLY A 109 -1.38 9.07 6.31
C GLY A 109 -0.56 7.85 5.87
N ASP A 110 0.32 8.04 4.88
CA ASP A 110 1.14 6.96 4.31
C ASP A 110 2.38 6.67 5.18
N PHE A 111 2.30 5.64 6.02
CA PHE A 111 3.40 5.24 6.90
C PHE A 111 4.54 4.59 6.12
N THR A 112 5.75 5.14 6.26
CA THR A 112 6.97 4.57 5.68
C THR A 112 7.77 3.73 6.68
N PRO A 113 8.57 2.74 6.23
CA PRO A 113 9.43 1.95 7.11
C PRO A 113 10.40 2.78 7.97
N LEU A 114 10.83 3.95 7.48
CA LEU A 114 11.76 4.84 8.19
C LEU A 114 11.17 5.48 9.46
N GLU A 115 9.85 5.44 9.62
CA GLU A 115 9.19 5.96 10.82
C GLU A 115 9.30 5.00 12.00
N ASN A 116 9.75 3.76 11.77
CA ASN A 116 9.94 2.74 12.79
C ASN A 116 8.71 2.51 13.68
N VAL A 117 7.50 2.77 13.13
CA VAL A 117 6.24 2.48 13.82
C VAL A 117 6.11 0.95 13.88
N PRO A 118 5.93 0.36 15.08
CA PRO A 118 5.74 -1.08 15.20
C PRO A 118 4.52 -1.53 14.38
N GLY A 119 4.64 -2.65 13.67
CA GLY A 119 3.59 -3.11 12.75
C GLY A 119 2.22 -3.28 13.41
N HIS A 120 2.16 -3.73 14.67
CA HIS A 120 0.89 -3.85 15.40
C HIS A 120 0.26 -2.48 15.72
N VAL A 121 1.07 -1.45 15.99
CA VAL A 121 0.58 -0.08 16.21
C VAL A 121 0.04 0.50 14.91
N LYS A 122 0.76 0.32 13.80
CA LYS A 122 0.30 0.72 12.47
C LYS A 122 -1.07 0.08 12.16
N ALA A 123 -1.16 -1.25 12.29
CA ALA A 123 -2.38 -2.00 12.02
C ALA A 123 -3.55 -1.56 12.93
N GLU A 124 -3.30 -1.28 14.21
CA GLU A 124 -4.33 -0.78 15.13
C GLU A 124 -4.83 0.62 14.73
N LEU A 125 -3.95 1.52 14.31
CA LEU A 125 -4.33 2.85 13.83
C LEU A 125 -5.16 2.77 12.54
N GLU A 126 -4.75 1.93 11.59
CA GLU A 126 -5.46 1.72 10.34
C GLU A 126 -6.83 1.07 10.57
N ALA A 127 -6.91 0.05 11.43
CA ALA A 127 -8.17 -0.58 11.81
C ALA A 127 -9.15 0.43 12.44
N LYS A 128 -8.68 1.27 13.37
CA LYS A 128 -9.51 2.34 13.98
C LYS A 128 -10.01 3.36 12.95
N ALA A 129 -9.20 3.70 11.96
CA ALA A 129 -9.61 4.59 10.88
C ALA A 129 -10.73 3.95 10.03
N ILE A 130 -10.54 2.69 9.63
CA ILE A 130 -11.54 1.93 8.88
C ILE A 130 -12.83 1.77 9.68
N ASP A 131 -12.76 1.43 10.97
CA ASP A 131 -13.94 1.33 11.83
C ASP A 131 -14.71 2.64 11.88
N SER A 132 -14.04 3.79 12.03
CA SER A 132 -14.71 5.09 11.97
C SER A 132 -15.36 5.35 10.62
N PHE A 133 -14.68 5.04 9.51
CA PHE A 133 -15.25 5.25 8.17
C PHE A 133 -16.48 4.38 7.92
N LEU A 134 -16.44 3.14 8.39
CA LEU A 134 -17.45 2.14 8.10
C LEU A 134 -18.61 2.21 9.09
N ASP A 135 -18.33 2.26 10.39
CA ASP A 135 -19.36 2.13 11.42
C ASP A 135 -19.97 3.47 11.81
N GLU A 136 -19.29 4.59 11.55
CA GLU A 136 -19.82 5.94 11.84
C GLU A 136 -20.27 6.66 10.56
N MET A 137 -19.42 6.74 9.53
CA MET A 137 -19.77 7.49 8.31
C MET A 137 -20.70 6.71 7.37
N LEU A 138 -20.67 5.38 7.42
CA LEU A 138 -21.58 4.50 6.66
C LEU A 138 -22.53 3.72 7.58
N SER A 139 -22.92 4.34 8.71
CA SER A 139 -23.72 3.71 9.77
C SER A 139 -25.16 3.36 9.35
N GLY A 140 -25.76 4.14 8.45
CA GLY A 140 -27.15 3.96 8.01
C GLY A 140 -27.44 2.62 7.31
N ASP A 141 -28.68 2.13 7.47
CA ASP A 141 -29.12 0.84 6.93
C ASP A 141 -29.03 0.76 5.40
N GLY A 142 -29.21 1.89 4.70
CA GLY A 142 -29.05 1.98 3.24
C GLY A 142 -27.63 1.67 2.77
N ASN A 143 -26.64 1.87 3.63
CA ASN A 143 -25.23 1.64 3.34
C ASN A 143 -24.71 0.27 3.81
N ALA A 144 -25.55 -0.55 4.45
CA ALA A 144 -25.11 -1.80 5.11
C ALA A 144 -24.34 -2.74 4.16
N GLN A 145 -24.78 -2.88 2.90
CA GLN A 145 -24.07 -3.72 1.92
C GLN A 145 -22.72 -3.13 1.50
N ALA A 146 -22.63 -1.81 1.34
CA ALA A 146 -21.37 -1.14 1.02
C ALA A 146 -20.38 -1.26 2.18
N ARG A 147 -20.85 -1.00 3.40
CA ARG A 147 -20.08 -1.16 4.64
C ARG A 147 -19.48 -2.57 4.76
N ALA A 148 -20.30 -3.60 4.60
CA ALA A 148 -19.85 -4.99 4.66
C ALA A 148 -18.82 -5.33 3.56
N ARG A 149 -19.03 -4.79 2.34
CA ARG A 149 -18.09 -5.00 1.22
C ARG A 149 -16.73 -4.36 1.47
N PHE A 150 -16.70 -3.11 1.93
CA PHE A 150 -15.44 -2.41 2.24
C PHE A 150 -14.67 -3.14 3.33
N ARG A 151 -15.35 -3.51 4.42
CA ARG A 151 -14.74 -4.25 5.54
C ARG A 151 -14.12 -5.57 5.07
N ALA A 152 -14.88 -6.38 4.34
CA ALA A 152 -14.41 -7.67 3.85
C ALA A 152 -13.21 -7.54 2.90
N LEU A 153 -13.18 -6.54 2.02
CA LEU A 153 -12.06 -6.31 1.10
C LEU A 153 -10.79 -5.87 1.84
N TRP A 154 -10.93 -4.94 2.79
CA TRP A 154 -9.81 -4.44 3.57
C TRP A 154 -9.20 -5.55 4.45
N GLU A 155 -10.03 -6.28 5.21
CA GLU A 155 -9.58 -7.39 6.05
C GLU A 155 -8.91 -8.51 5.24
N GLU A 156 -9.45 -8.82 4.06
CA GLU A 156 -8.86 -9.83 3.17
C GLU A 156 -7.48 -9.41 2.66
N TYR A 157 -7.31 -8.13 2.27
CA TYR A 157 -6.02 -7.60 1.88
C TYR A 157 -5.00 -7.70 3.02
N GLU A 158 -5.39 -7.29 4.24
CA GLU A 158 -4.51 -7.34 5.42
C GLU A 158 -4.09 -8.77 5.78
N ALA A 159 -5.02 -9.73 5.69
CA ALA A 159 -4.75 -11.14 5.97
C ALA A 159 -3.77 -11.76 4.96
N ARG A 160 -3.82 -11.36 3.68
CA ARG A 160 -2.97 -11.87 2.58
C ARG A 160 -3.04 -13.38 2.41
N GLU A 161 -4.23 -13.96 2.54
CA GLU A 161 -4.42 -15.41 2.49
C GLU A 161 -4.98 -15.91 1.15
N THR A 162 -5.87 -15.13 0.54
CA THR A 162 -6.55 -15.47 -0.72
C THR A 162 -5.67 -15.26 -1.95
N PRO A 163 -5.96 -15.93 -3.09
CA PRO A 163 -5.30 -15.65 -4.36
C PRO A 163 -5.40 -14.16 -4.76
N GLU A 164 -6.56 -13.55 -4.55
CA GLU A 164 -6.86 -12.15 -4.87
C GLU A 164 -6.01 -11.20 -4.02
N SER A 165 -6.00 -11.34 -2.69
CA SER A 165 -5.20 -10.48 -1.81
C SER A 165 -3.69 -10.59 -2.06
N LYS A 166 -3.20 -11.81 -2.35
CA LYS A 166 -1.81 -12.02 -2.76
C LYS A 166 -1.50 -11.35 -4.08
N LEU A 167 -2.41 -11.41 -5.06
CA LEU A 167 -2.25 -10.71 -6.32
C LEU A 167 -2.24 -9.19 -6.12
N VAL A 168 -3.19 -8.63 -5.37
CA VAL A 168 -3.22 -7.18 -5.13
C VAL A 168 -1.96 -6.71 -4.41
N LYS A 169 -1.39 -7.51 -3.48
CA LYS A 169 -0.11 -7.18 -2.87
C LYS A 169 1.07 -7.21 -3.83
N ASP A 170 1.06 -8.12 -4.79
CA ASP A 170 2.05 -8.16 -5.87
C ASP A 170 1.91 -6.96 -6.81
N LEU A 171 0.68 -6.51 -7.09
CA LEU A 171 0.41 -5.31 -7.87
C LEU A 171 0.93 -4.05 -7.15
N ASP A 172 0.67 -3.90 -5.86
CA ASP A 172 1.20 -2.80 -5.03
C ASP A 172 2.74 -2.71 -5.12
N ARG A 173 3.42 -3.85 -4.94
CA ARG A 173 4.89 -3.93 -5.06
C ARG A 173 5.40 -3.58 -6.45
N LEU A 174 4.76 -4.09 -7.50
CA LEU A 174 5.19 -3.83 -8.87
C LEU A 174 4.93 -2.36 -9.24
N GLU A 175 3.78 -1.81 -8.84
CA GLU A 175 3.40 -0.43 -9.11
C GLU A 175 4.39 0.54 -8.47
N LEU A 176 4.79 0.29 -7.22
CA LEU A 176 5.83 1.05 -6.54
C LEU A 176 7.16 1.05 -7.32
N ALA A 177 7.60 -0.13 -7.79
CA ALA A 177 8.83 -0.24 -8.57
C ALA A 177 8.71 0.46 -9.94
N LEU A 178 7.56 0.33 -10.61
CA LEU A 178 7.29 0.95 -11.89
C LEU A 178 7.34 2.47 -11.78
N GLN A 179 6.67 3.04 -10.77
CA GLN A 179 6.72 4.47 -10.49
C GLN A 179 8.14 4.95 -10.21
N GLY A 180 8.92 4.13 -9.50
CA GLY A 180 10.33 4.37 -9.25
C GLY A 180 11.12 4.57 -10.55
N VAL A 181 11.00 3.66 -11.52
CA VAL A 181 11.68 3.79 -12.83
C VAL A 181 11.24 5.05 -13.57
N GLU A 182 9.95 5.38 -13.55
CA GLU A 182 9.42 6.59 -14.17
C GLU A 182 10.00 7.87 -13.55
N TYR A 183 10.16 7.91 -12.22
CA TYR A 183 10.79 9.03 -11.53
C TYR A 183 12.30 9.10 -11.74
N GLU A 184 13.00 7.96 -11.70
CA GLU A 184 14.41 7.90 -12.07
C GLU A 184 14.58 8.50 -13.47
N ARG A 185 13.81 8.03 -14.46
CA ARG A 185 13.88 8.51 -15.85
C ARG A 185 13.54 9.99 -16.00
N SER A 186 12.39 10.41 -15.50
CA SER A 186 11.85 11.75 -15.77
C SER A 186 12.52 12.86 -14.95
N GLN A 187 13.07 12.52 -13.78
CA GLN A 187 13.64 13.50 -12.86
C GLN A 187 15.15 13.32 -12.64
N GLY A 188 15.77 12.28 -13.21
CA GLY A 188 17.19 12.00 -13.04
C GLY A 188 17.57 11.66 -11.60
N ILE A 189 16.66 11.01 -10.87
CA ILE A 189 16.89 10.57 -9.49
C ILE A 189 17.66 9.24 -9.52
N ASP A 190 18.58 9.08 -8.57
CA ASP A 190 19.47 7.91 -8.46
C ASP A 190 19.46 7.27 -7.06
N THR A 191 18.56 7.70 -6.16
CA THR A 191 18.51 7.22 -4.76
C THR A 191 17.43 6.17 -4.51
N LEU A 192 16.62 5.83 -5.52
CA LEU A 192 15.42 5.00 -5.34
C LEU A 192 15.69 3.49 -5.24
N HIS A 193 16.95 3.04 -5.18
CA HIS A 193 17.30 1.62 -5.03
C HIS A 193 16.56 0.86 -3.92
N PRO A 194 16.35 1.44 -2.71
CA PRO A 194 15.66 0.72 -1.62
C PRO A 194 14.24 0.29 -1.97
N PHE A 195 13.53 1.05 -2.82
CA PHE A 195 12.17 0.71 -3.25
C PHE A 195 12.17 -0.61 -4.01
N PHE A 196 13.10 -0.79 -4.96
CA PHE A 196 13.25 -2.04 -5.72
C PHE A 196 13.66 -3.21 -4.83
N GLY A 197 14.61 -2.99 -3.92
CA GLY A 197 15.08 -4.04 -2.99
C GLY A 197 13.97 -4.55 -2.05
N SER A 198 13.04 -3.69 -1.66
CA SER A 198 11.92 -4.03 -0.78
C SER A 198 10.68 -4.60 -1.50
N SER A 199 10.58 -4.43 -2.82
CA SER A 199 9.38 -4.82 -3.59
C SER A 199 9.64 -6.03 -4.49
N ILE A 200 10.56 -5.91 -5.43
CA ILE A 200 10.80 -6.86 -6.54
C ILE A 200 11.12 -8.29 -6.05
N PRO A 201 11.94 -8.50 -5.00
CA PRO A 201 12.23 -9.84 -4.51
C PRO A 201 11.03 -10.63 -3.99
N HIS A 202 9.92 -9.94 -3.68
CA HIS A 202 8.76 -10.54 -3.04
C HIS A 202 7.63 -10.87 -4.02
N LEU A 203 7.78 -10.58 -5.32
CA LEU A 203 6.76 -10.90 -6.32
C LEU A 203 6.54 -12.42 -6.43
N GLU A 204 5.28 -12.86 -6.43
CA GLU A 204 4.89 -14.27 -6.37
C GLU A 204 4.16 -14.75 -7.63
N HIS A 205 3.22 -13.95 -8.13
CA HIS A 205 2.34 -14.29 -9.23
C HIS A 205 3.12 -14.37 -10.56
N PRO A 206 2.99 -15.46 -11.35
CA PRO A 206 3.82 -15.65 -12.54
C PRO A 206 3.76 -14.51 -13.56
N SER A 207 2.58 -13.94 -13.82
CA SER A 207 2.44 -12.81 -14.75
C SER A 207 3.11 -11.54 -14.21
N ILE A 208 3.01 -11.30 -12.91
CA ILE A 208 3.59 -10.11 -12.28
C ILE A 208 5.11 -10.23 -12.22
N ARG A 209 5.63 -11.45 -11.98
CA ARG A 209 7.07 -11.73 -12.10
C ARG A 209 7.60 -11.40 -13.49
N LYS A 210 6.92 -11.83 -14.55
CA LYS A 210 7.32 -11.50 -15.93
C LYS A 210 7.34 -9.98 -16.19
N TRP A 211 6.35 -9.25 -15.68
CA TRP A 211 6.34 -7.78 -15.78
C TRP A 211 7.47 -7.15 -14.98
N GLY A 212 7.73 -7.65 -13.76
CA GLY A 212 8.87 -7.22 -12.94
C GLY A 212 10.22 -7.50 -13.60
N GLU A 213 10.39 -8.63 -14.27
CA GLU A 213 11.61 -8.97 -15.02
C GLU A 213 11.83 -7.97 -16.16
N ALA A 214 10.79 -7.69 -16.96
CA ALA A 214 10.86 -6.71 -18.03
C ALA A 214 11.18 -5.30 -17.50
N LEU A 215 10.55 -4.89 -16.40
CA LEU A 215 10.79 -3.60 -15.76
C LEU A 215 12.24 -3.48 -15.24
N MET A 216 12.79 -4.55 -14.66
CA MET A 216 14.17 -4.53 -14.18
C MET A 216 15.19 -4.47 -15.31
N GLU A 217 14.93 -5.09 -16.46
CA GLU A 217 15.77 -4.93 -17.66
C GLU A 217 15.66 -3.50 -18.23
N GLU A 218 14.46 -2.92 -18.26
CA GLU A 218 14.23 -1.52 -18.66
C GLU A 218 15.01 -0.55 -17.74
N ARG A 219 14.97 -0.77 -16.43
CA ARG A 219 15.73 0.01 -15.46
C ARG A 219 17.23 -0.17 -15.64
N LYS A 220 17.70 -1.40 -15.82
CA LYS A 220 19.12 -1.68 -16.05
C LYS A 220 19.64 -0.92 -17.28
N ALA A 221 18.91 -0.95 -18.39
CA ALA A 221 19.25 -0.19 -19.60
C ALA A 221 19.31 1.33 -19.33
N LEU A 222 18.34 1.88 -18.58
CA LEU A 222 18.34 3.30 -18.17
C LEU A 222 19.60 3.68 -17.40
N TRP A 223 20.09 2.82 -16.51
CA TRP A 223 21.30 3.07 -15.71
C TRP A 223 22.59 2.85 -16.51
N GLU A 224 22.60 1.91 -17.45
CA GLU A 224 23.69 1.73 -18.42
C GLU A 224 23.86 2.96 -19.33
N GLU A 225 22.76 3.53 -19.83
CA GLU A 225 22.75 4.77 -20.61
C GLU A 225 23.31 5.97 -19.83
N ARG A 226 23.17 5.98 -18.50
CA ARG A 226 23.79 6.98 -17.60
C ARG A 226 25.27 6.73 -17.33
N GLY A 227 25.84 5.62 -17.81
CA GLY A 227 27.20 5.19 -17.47
C GLY A 227 27.34 4.69 -16.03
N ARG A 228 26.25 4.27 -15.39
CA ARG A 228 26.18 3.90 -13.95
C ARG A 228 25.64 2.49 -13.70
N GLY A 229 25.69 1.60 -14.70
CA GLY A 229 25.19 0.22 -14.57
C GLY A 229 25.87 -0.59 -13.45
N GLU A 230 27.19 -0.43 -13.24
CA GLU A 230 27.89 -1.14 -12.16
C GLU A 230 27.45 -0.69 -10.76
N GLU A 231 27.16 0.60 -10.60
CA GLU A 231 26.62 1.15 -9.36
C GLU A 231 25.22 0.61 -9.10
N GLU A 232 24.37 0.59 -10.12
CA GLU A 232 23.02 0.06 -10.01
C GLU A 232 22.99 -1.39 -9.50
N GLN A 233 23.82 -2.25 -10.09
CA GLN A 233 23.94 -3.66 -9.68
C GLN A 233 24.45 -3.80 -8.24
N ARG A 234 25.38 -2.95 -7.82
CA ARG A 234 25.90 -2.92 -6.45
C ARG A 234 24.82 -2.51 -5.45
N GLU A 235 24.07 -1.45 -5.74
CA GLU A 235 23.03 -0.93 -4.85
C GLU A 235 21.80 -1.85 -4.75
N LEU A 236 21.48 -2.59 -5.82
CA LEU A 236 20.44 -3.62 -5.76
C LEU A 236 20.80 -4.79 -4.82
N ARG A 237 22.09 -4.97 -4.46
CA ARG A 237 22.55 -6.03 -3.54
C ARG A 237 22.06 -7.42 -3.93
N GLY A 238 21.95 -7.69 -5.24
CA GLY A 238 21.45 -8.95 -5.77
C GLY A 238 19.94 -9.16 -5.67
N ALA A 239 19.16 -8.11 -5.40
CA ALA A 239 17.71 -8.12 -5.51
C ALA A 239 17.29 -8.57 -6.92
N ARG A 240 16.51 -9.65 -6.98
CA ARG A 240 16.01 -10.25 -8.21
C ARG A 240 14.56 -10.65 -8.02
N VAL A 241 13.80 -10.61 -9.10
CA VAL A 241 12.36 -10.91 -9.11
C VAL A 241 12.08 -12.24 -8.40
N GLY A 242 11.23 -12.20 -7.38
CA GLY A 242 10.77 -13.40 -6.65
C GLY A 242 11.82 -14.12 -5.80
N ALA A 243 13.04 -13.60 -5.68
CA ALA A 243 14.13 -14.26 -4.96
C ALA A 243 13.80 -14.56 -3.48
N ALA A 244 13.13 -13.64 -2.79
CA ALA A 244 12.74 -13.82 -1.39
C ALA A 244 11.65 -14.88 -1.24
N THR A 245 10.67 -14.89 -2.15
CA THR A 245 9.60 -15.89 -2.19
C THR A 245 10.15 -17.29 -2.47
N ASP A 246 11.11 -17.41 -3.38
CA ASP A 246 11.75 -18.69 -3.71
C ASP A 246 12.63 -19.21 -2.58
N ALA A 247 13.29 -18.32 -1.83
CA ALA A 247 14.04 -18.68 -0.63
C ALA A 247 13.10 -19.19 0.49
N LYS A 248 11.96 -18.51 0.70
CA LYS A 248 10.94 -18.94 1.67
C LYS A 248 10.40 -20.33 1.33
N LYS A 249 10.05 -20.59 0.07
CA LYS A 249 9.57 -21.91 -0.39
C LYS A 249 10.61 -23.02 -0.16
N ARG A 250 11.89 -22.73 -0.38
CA ARG A 250 12.99 -23.67 -0.09
C ARG A 250 13.14 -23.95 1.41
N ALA A 251 12.98 -22.93 2.25
CA ALA A 251 13.07 -23.06 3.71
C ALA A 251 11.87 -23.80 4.32
N SER A 252 10.67 -23.63 3.76
CA SER A 252 9.44 -24.31 4.20
C SER A 252 9.26 -25.71 3.61
N GLY A 253 10.13 -26.14 2.70
CA GLY A 253 10.13 -27.47 2.08
C GLY A 253 10.79 -28.55 2.93
N LYS A 254 10.81 -28.40 4.26
CA LYS A 254 11.10 -29.43 5.26
C LYS A 254 9.83 -29.75 6.03
#